data_AF-A0A2E1UXZ7-F1
#
_entry.id   AF-A0A2E1UXZ7-F1
#
_cell.length_a   1.000
_cell.length_b   1.000
_cell.length_c   1.000
_cell.angle_alpha   90.00
_cell.angle_beta   90.00
_cell.angle_gamma   90.00
#
_symmetry.space_group_name_H-M   'P 1'
#
loop_
_entity.id
_entity.type
_entity.pdbx_description
1 polymer ?
#
loop_
_entity_poly.entity_id
_entity_poly.type
_entity_poly.pdbx_seq_one_letter_code
_entity_poly.pdbx_strand_id
1 'polypeptide(L)'
;MKKGINIFYLLIFIISYSCSKDNSDQKNIIESPAIVILIFPENNTECNEGTIISDTQSEVSFRWNKSTNADSYTLVINNIDSGTTQNINTNDTEEKVILERGTNYSWQVISKLNSTSLTTFSSTWRFFNASIPVESHVPDQAVIVSPVADSIVNSCPVILEWTSSDKDNDIKLHDVILDLDYPPTKIIGSTTENNFQPNLLSDKTYYWQVITIDNDGNKSSSEISSFKIDPSVESSSCSPGVSSSTIKDLVKDGSMDNKGDWKYRQLWTQSDNEVNHGFVDGEYAFRSVDGVRYSNAILWQEINVESGVVYSFKMNVRSGGTSNSWLEVYFGSQDVNNGSDEYTDGGVQIFVKSFGDNENCGVNSYDGSIFDVAKNGCPIPSESLLNQDGKVVFSTSDLTANGTIILGIKAGNYDGTFGSGIFIDDISLIAD
;
A
#
# COMPACT_ATOMS: atom_id res chain seq x y z
N MET A 1 -10.72 -71.69 -41.28
CA MET A 1 -11.97 -70.93 -41.48
C MET A 1 -13.03 -71.41 -40.49
N LYS A 2 -13.81 -70.46 -39.99
CA LYS A 2 -15.01 -70.54 -39.13
C LYS A 2 -14.82 -70.58 -37.60
N LYS A 3 -15.40 -69.53 -37.01
CA LYS A 3 -15.51 -69.11 -35.60
C LYS A 3 -16.67 -69.80 -34.88
N GLY A 4 -16.67 -69.71 -33.55
CA GLY A 4 -17.85 -69.75 -32.66
C GLY A 4 -17.61 -70.65 -31.44
N ILE A 5 -17.12 -70.13 -30.31
CA ILE A 5 -17.87 -69.66 -29.10
C ILE A 5 -18.81 -70.72 -28.50
N ASN A 6 -18.51 -71.16 -27.27
CA ASN A 6 -19.46 -71.09 -26.16
C ASN A 6 -18.81 -71.31 -24.78
N ILE A 7 -19.34 -70.55 -23.82
CA ILE A 7 -18.97 -70.37 -22.41
C ILE A 7 -19.38 -71.60 -21.57
N PHE A 8 -18.58 -71.98 -20.57
CA PHE A 8 -19.02 -72.89 -19.50
C PHE A 8 -18.55 -72.41 -18.12
N TYR A 9 -19.56 -72.16 -17.27
CA TYR A 9 -19.46 -71.79 -15.86
C TYR A 9 -18.99 -72.97 -15.00
N LEU A 10 -18.21 -72.72 -13.94
CA LEU A 10 -17.96 -73.69 -12.87
C LEU A 10 -18.42 -73.13 -11.51
N LEU A 11 -19.39 -73.85 -10.94
CA LEU A 11 -19.93 -73.79 -9.58
C LEU A 11 -18.85 -73.75 -8.49
N ILE A 12 -19.18 -73.13 -7.34
CA ILE A 12 -19.16 -73.84 -6.05
C ILE A 12 -20.27 -73.29 -5.15
N PHE A 13 -21.10 -74.21 -4.68
CA PHE A 13 -22.26 -74.07 -3.81
C PHE A 13 -21.92 -74.85 -2.54
N ILE A 14 -21.89 -74.22 -1.36
CA ILE A 14 -22.03 -74.95 -0.09
C ILE A 14 -22.96 -74.16 0.83
N ILE A 15 -24.14 -74.75 1.02
CA ILE A 15 -25.16 -74.45 2.01
C ILE A 15 -24.73 -75.08 3.34
N SER A 16 -25.00 -74.41 4.46
CA SER A 16 -25.31 -75.11 5.71
C SER A 16 -26.40 -74.38 6.51
N TYR A 17 -27.56 -75.06 6.60
CA TYR A 17 -28.49 -75.20 7.73
C TYR A 17 -28.81 -73.95 8.59
N SER A 18 -30.02 -73.38 8.50
CA SER A 18 -31.27 -73.80 9.19
C SER A 18 -31.36 -73.39 10.66
N CYS A 19 -32.27 -72.45 10.98
CA CYS A 19 -33.25 -72.69 12.04
C CYS A 19 -34.47 -71.73 11.94
N SER A 20 -35.63 -72.36 12.11
CA SER A 20 -36.95 -71.92 12.62
C SER A 20 -37.32 -70.43 12.69
N LYS A 21 -38.52 -70.14 12.16
CA LYS A 21 -39.33 -68.93 12.36
C LYS A 21 -39.46 -68.53 13.83
N ASP A 22 -39.37 -67.22 14.08
CA ASP A 22 -40.34 -66.49 14.89
C ASP A 22 -40.63 -65.13 14.24
N ASN A 23 -41.92 -64.80 14.16
CA ASN A 23 -42.44 -63.52 13.69
C ASN A 23 -42.53 -62.56 14.87
N SER A 24 -41.74 -61.49 14.87
CA SER A 24 -42.15 -60.14 15.32
C SER A 24 -40.98 -59.18 15.16
N ASP A 25 -41.32 -57.94 14.78
CA ASP A 25 -40.44 -56.76 14.65
C ASP A 25 -39.77 -56.57 13.28
N GLN A 26 -40.59 -56.32 12.26
CA GLN A 26 -40.23 -55.24 11.33
C GLN A 26 -40.18 -53.95 12.15
N LYS A 27 -39.03 -53.68 12.75
CA LYS A 27 -38.70 -52.36 13.27
C LYS A 27 -38.74 -51.42 12.08
N ASN A 28 -39.76 -50.55 12.01
CA ASN A 28 -39.76 -49.40 11.10
C ASN A 28 -38.44 -48.65 11.33
N ILE A 29 -37.48 -48.79 10.42
CA ILE A 29 -36.23 -48.05 10.48
C ILE A 29 -36.59 -46.64 10.03
N ILE A 30 -36.71 -45.73 11.00
CA ILE A 30 -36.92 -44.32 10.69
C ILE A 30 -35.59 -43.77 10.17
N GLU A 31 -35.54 -43.49 8.87
CA GLU A 31 -34.36 -42.93 8.20
C GLU A 31 -34.20 -41.44 8.56
N SER A 32 -32.94 -41.00 8.68
CA SER A 32 -32.65 -39.57 8.88
C SER A 32 -33.00 -38.76 7.62
N PRO A 33 -33.33 -37.47 7.76
CA PRO A 33 -33.44 -36.55 6.62
C PRO A 33 -32.17 -36.58 5.76
N ALA A 34 -32.31 -36.43 4.44
CA ALA A 34 -31.15 -36.26 3.57
C ALA A 34 -30.57 -34.84 3.68
N ILE A 35 -29.30 -34.69 3.28
CA ILE A 35 -28.63 -33.40 3.15
C ILE A 35 -29.31 -32.59 2.03
N VAL A 36 -29.56 -31.30 2.29
CA VAL A 36 -30.00 -30.36 1.25
C VAL A 36 -28.79 -29.74 0.53
N ILE A 37 -28.98 -29.47 -0.76
CA ILE A 37 -28.11 -28.68 -1.62
C ILE A 37 -28.63 -27.25 -1.59
N LEU A 38 -27.74 -26.33 -1.19
CA LEU A 38 -28.00 -24.90 -1.17
C LEU A 38 -28.03 -24.36 -2.60
N ILE A 39 -28.89 -23.38 -2.86
CA ILE A 39 -29.08 -22.81 -4.20
C ILE A 39 -28.73 -21.32 -4.19
N PHE A 40 -29.25 -20.55 -3.24
CA PHE A 40 -29.06 -19.09 -3.20
C PHE A 40 -29.23 -18.57 -1.76
N PRO A 41 -28.49 -17.52 -1.32
CA PRO A 41 -27.38 -16.83 -2.00
C PRO A 41 -26.20 -17.76 -2.32
N GLU A 42 -25.50 -17.52 -3.42
CA GLU A 42 -24.37 -18.36 -3.85
C GLU A 42 -23.17 -18.31 -2.89
N ASN A 43 -22.33 -19.35 -2.90
CA ASN A 43 -21.21 -19.46 -1.97
C ASN A 43 -20.02 -18.58 -2.38
N ASN A 44 -19.52 -17.80 -1.43
CA ASN A 44 -18.40 -16.85 -1.55
C ASN A 44 -18.60 -15.79 -2.63
N THR A 45 -19.84 -15.33 -2.82
CA THR A 45 -20.16 -14.25 -3.76
C THR A 45 -20.79 -13.05 -3.05
N GLU A 46 -20.83 -11.92 -3.74
CA GLU A 46 -21.70 -10.81 -3.40
C GLU A 46 -23.13 -11.09 -3.90
N CYS A 47 -24.12 -10.83 -3.04
CA CYS A 47 -25.53 -10.97 -3.34
C CYS A 47 -26.13 -9.60 -3.72
N ASN A 48 -26.35 -9.41 -5.02
CA ASN A 48 -26.91 -8.19 -5.60
C ASN A 48 -28.43 -8.28 -5.90
N GLU A 49 -29.09 -9.39 -5.58
CA GLU A 49 -30.49 -9.68 -5.98
C GLU A 49 -31.53 -9.46 -4.86
N GLY A 50 -31.12 -8.91 -3.72
CA GLY A 50 -32.03 -8.61 -2.61
C GLY A 50 -33.01 -7.47 -2.93
N THR A 51 -34.21 -7.50 -2.35
CA THR A 51 -35.14 -6.36 -2.44
C THR A 51 -34.73 -5.31 -1.41
N ILE A 52 -34.35 -4.11 -1.86
CA ILE A 52 -33.91 -3.02 -0.97
C ILE A 52 -35.11 -2.56 -0.12
N ILE A 53 -34.94 -2.60 1.21
CA ILE A 53 -35.93 -2.10 2.19
C ILE A 53 -35.55 -0.69 2.64
N SER A 54 -34.26 -0.44 2.85
CA SER A 54 -33.69 0.86 3.23
C SER A 54 -32.22 0.97 2.84
N ASP A 55 -31.59 2.11 3.15
CA ASP A 55 -30.15 2.34 3.04
C ASP A 55 -29.33 1.28 3.81
N THR A 56 -29.87 0.75 4.92
CA THR A 56 -29.17 -0.18 5.81
C THR A 56 -29.66 -1.63 5.70
N GLN A 57 -30.80 -1.90 5.06
CA GLN A 57 -31.41 -3.23 5.06
C GLN A 57 -31.92 -3.67 3.67
N SER A 58 -31.75 -4.95 3.38
CA SER A 58 -32.33 -5.62 2.20
C SER A 58 -32.97 -6.95 2.61
N GLU A 59 -34.04 -7.31 1.91
CA GLU A 59 -34.66 -8.63 2.02
C GLU A 59 -34.01 -9.59 1.03
N VAL A 60 -33.31 -10.61 1.54
CA VAL A 60 -32.61 -11.63 0.77
C VAL A 60 -33.41 -12.93 0.79
N SER A 61 -33.65 -13.51 -0.39
CA SER A 61 -34.24 -14.85 -0.50
C SER A 61 -33.16 -15.91 -0.27
N PHE A 62 -33.48 -16.93 0.53
CA PHE A 62 -32.67 -18.11 0.77
C PHE A 62 -33.38 -19.31 0.18
N ARG A 63 -32.70 -20.07 -0.68
CA ARG A 63 -33.28 -21.20 -1.41
C ARG A 63 -32.39 -22.43 -1.32
N TRP A 64 -33.01 -23.58 -1.14
CA TRP A 64 -32.37 -24.89 -1.13
C TRP A 64 -33.27 -25.94 -1.78
N ASN A 65 -32.74 -27.12 -2.09
CA ASN A 65 -33.56 -28.21 -2.61
C ASN A 65 -34.36 -28.91 -1.50
N LYS A 66 -35.44 -29.60 -1.86
CA LYS A 66 -36.18 -30.42 -0.91
C LYS A 66 -35.35 -31.62 -0.45
N SER A 67 -35.25 -31.83 0.86
CA SER A 67 -34.68 -33.04 1.47
C SER A 67 -35.67 -34.21 1.40
N THR A 68 -35.16 -35.41 1.15
CA THR A 68 -35.92 -36.65 1.35
C THR A 68 -36.00 -36.97 2.84
N ASN A 69 -37.17 -37.43 3.32
CA ASN A 69 -37.41 -37.76 4.72
C ASN A 69 -37.25 -36.57 5.71
N ALA A 70 -37.51 -35.34 5.25
CA ALA A 70 -37.65 -34.15 6.09
C ALA A 70 -39.10 -33.66 6.11
N ASP A 71 -39.59 -33.27 7.29
CA ASP A 71 -40.88 -32.63 7.47
C ASP A 71 -40.76 -31.10 7.54
N SER A 72 -39.63 -30.60 8.04
CA SER A 72 -39.38 -29.16 8.23
C SER A 72 -37.88 -28.84 8.15
N TYR A 73 -37.56 -27.56 8.10
CA TYR A 73 -36.22 -27.01 8.03
C TYR A 73 -35.99 -25.94 9.09
N THR A 74 -34.72 -25.78 9.48
CA THR A 74 -34.24 -24.56 10.14
C THR A 74 -33.18 -23.92 9.28
N LEU A 75 -33.46 -22.72 8.79
CA LEU A 75 -32.47 -21.84 8.18
C LEU A 75 -31.70 -21.15 9.30
N VAL A 76 -30.38 -21.32 9.31
CA VAL A 76 -29.47 -20.70 10.26
C VAL A 76 -28.62 -19.69 9.50
N ILE A 77 -28.70 -18.42 9.89
CA ILE A 77 -27.94 -17.33 9.29
C ILE A 77 -27.11 -16.67 10.38
N ASN A 78 -25.81 -16.54 10.16
CA ASN A 78 -24.89 -15.92 11.09
C ASN A 78 -24.29 -14.66 10.47
N ASN A 79 -24.47 -13.52 11.13
CA ASN A 79 -23.76 -12.29 10.84
C ASN A 79 -22.31 -12.46 11.32
N ILE A 80 -21.35 -12.38 10.41
CA ILE A 80 -19.94 -12.61 10.73
C ILE A 80 -19.38 -11.46 11.56
N ASP A 81 -19.83 -10.23 11.32
CA ASP A 81 -19.28 -9.02 11.92
C ASP A 81 -19.78 -8.85 13.36
N SER A 82 -21.08 -9.05 13.59
CA SER A 82 -21.67 -8.96 14.95
C SER A 82 -21.64 -10.28 15.73
N GLY A 83 -21.36 -11.40 15.07
CA GLY A 83 -21.41 -12.74 15.67
C GLY A 83 -22.83 -13.19 16.07
N THR A 84 -23.87 -12.51 15.58
CA THR A 84 -25.27 -12.83 15.90
C THR A 84 -25.84 -13.89 14.95
N THR A 85 -26.68 -14.78 15.48
CA THR A 85 -27.31 -15.86 14.71
C THR A 85 -28.83 -15.74 14.70
N GLN A 86 -29.42 -15.80 13.51
CA GLN A 86 -30.86 -15.94 13.31
C GLN A 86 -31.21 -17.40 12.97
N ASN A 87 -32.25 -17.93 13.60
CA ASN A 87 -32.77 -19.27 13.34
C ASN A 87 -34.23 -19.17 12.93
N ILE A 88 -34.55 -19.60 11.71
CA ILE A 88 -35.89 -19.51 11.13
C ILE A 88 -36.38 -20.93 10.85
N ASN A 89 -37.49 -21.32 11.48
CA ASN A 89 -38.11 -22.62 11.24
C ASN A 89 -39.17 -22.47 10.13
N THR A 90 -39.15 -23.38 9.16
CA THR A 90 -40.07 -23.37 8.03
C THR A 90 -40.37 -24.77 7.52
N ASN A 91 -41.46 -24.93 6.78
CA ASN A 91 -41.74 -26.14 6.01
C ASN A 91 -41.45 -25.96 4.50
N ASP A 92 -41.16 -24.74 4.09
CA ASP A 92 -40.87 -24.37 2.71
C ASP A 92 -39.38 -24.55 2.41
N THR A 93 -39.02 -24.47 1.13
CA THR A 93 -37.63 -24.54 0.63
C THR A 93 -37.11 -23.18 0.17
N GLU A 94 -37.84 -22.12 0.53
CA GLU A 94 -37.51 -20.73 0.28
C GLU A 94 -37.93 -19.87 1.48
N GLU A 95 -37.04 -18.99 1.94
CA GLU A 95 -37.33 -18.03 3.00
C GLU A 95 -36.77 -16.66 2.65
N LYS A 96 -37.50 -15.60 3.01
CA LYS A 96 -37.05 -14.22 2.79
C LYS A 96 -36.69 -13.60 4.13
N VAL A 97 -35.47 -13.06 4.22
CA VAL A 97 -34.92 -12.57 5.48
C VAL A 97 -34.37 -11.18 5.29
N ILE A 98 -34.76 -10.26 6.16
CA ILE A 98 -34.22 -8.91 6.20
C ILE A 98 -32.85 -8.95 6.88
N LEU A 99 -31.83 -8.55 6.13
CA LEU A 99 -30.43 -8.53 6.55
C LEU A 99 -29.86 -7.12 6.42
N GLU A 100 -28.81 -6.85 7.18
CA GLU A 100 -28.04 -5.62 7.08
C GLU A 100 -27.25 -5.64 5.77
N ARG A 101 -27.21 -4.50 5.09
CA ARG A 101 -26.46 -4.29 3.85
C ARG A 101 -25.00 -3.97 4.17
N GLY A 102 -24.10 -4.36 3.27
CA GLY A 102 -22.66 -4.17 3.46
C GLY A 102 -22.06 -5.12 4.49
N THR A 103 -22.64 -6.31 4.67
CA THR A 103 -22.32 -7.22 5.78
C THR A 103 -22.05 -8.63 5.28
N ASN A 104 -21.06 -9.29 5.89
CA ASN A 104 -20.73 -10.68 5.61
C ASN A 104 -21.62 -11.63 6.41
N TYR A 105 -22.19 -12.62 5.73
CA TYR A 105 -23.02 -13.66 6.35
C TYR A 105 -22.47 -15.05 6.05
N SER A 106 -22.73 -15.98 6.96
CA SER A 106 -22.73 -17.41 6.66
C SER A 106 -24.11 -18.00 6.91
N TRP A 107 -24.46 -19.06 6.18
CA TRP A 107 -25.74 -19.70 6.33
C TRP A 107 -25.68 -21.20 6.05
N GLN A 108 -26.62 -21.93 6.65
CA GLN A 108 -26.81 -23.36 6.46
C GLN A 108 -28.27 -23.73 6.74
N VAL A 109 -28.68 -24.90 6.28
CA VAL A 109 -30.02 -25.43 6.49
C VAL A 109 -29.93 -26.75 7.24
N ILE A 110 -30.75 -26.86 8.29
CA ILE A 110 -30.91 -28.07 9.10
C ILE A 110 -32.24 -28.71 8.71
N SER A 111 -32.20 -29.91 8.13
CA SER A 111 -33.40 -30.70 7.82
C SER A 111 -33.85 -31.47 9.06
N LYS A 112 -35.16 -31.51 9.33
CA LYS A 112 -35.75 -32.13 10.53
C LYS A 112 -36.87 -33.09 10.15
N LEU A 113 -36.93 -34.23 10.85
CA LEU A 113 -38.08 -35.12 10.82
C LEU A 113 -38.86 -34.95 12.14
N ASN A 114 -40.05 -34.35 12.08
CA ASN A 114 -40.79 -33.87 13.26
C ASN A 114 -41.23 -34.99 14.21
N SER A 115 -41.42 -36.20 13.67
CA SER A 115 -41.77 -37.39 14.45
C SER A 115 -40.60 -37.94 15.29
N THR A 116 -39.38 -37.41 15.12
CA THR A 116 -38.17 -37.84 15.83
C THR A 116 -37.26 -36.65 16.19
N SER A 117 -36.11 -36.93 16.79
CA SER A 117 -35.03 -35.96 16.99
C SER A 117 -33.95 -35.99 15.89
N LEU A 118 -34.18 -36.74 14.80
CA LEU A 118 -33.20 -36.88 13.71
C LEU A 118 -33.12 -35.60 12.89
N THR A 119 -31.88 -35.13 12.67
CA THR A 119 -31.58 -33.94 11.89
C THR A 119 -30.38 -34.16 10.98
N THR A 120 -30.27 -33.35 9.93
CA THR A 120 -29.12 -33.39 9.02
C THR A 120 -28.79 -31.98 8.54
N PHE A 121 -27.50 -31.65 8.53
CA PHE A 121 -26.98 -30.32 8.22
C PHE A 121 -26.51 -30.25 6.76
N SER A 122 -26.76 -29.13 6.10
CA SER A 122 -26.09 -28.78 4.84
C SER A 122 -24.63 -28.40 5.06
N SER A 123 -23.90 -28.18 3.97
CA SER A 123 -22.69 -27.35 4.01
C SER A 123 -23.02 -25.94 4.49
N THR A 124 -22.05 -25.26 5.10
CA THR A 124 -22.13 -23.82 5.36
C THR A 124 -21.67 -23.05 4.14
N TRP A 125 -22.50 -22.14 3.63
CA TRP A 125 -22.13 -21.18 2.60
C TRP A 125 -21.92 -19.79 3.20
N ARG A 126 -21.11 -18.97 2.53
CA ARG A 126 -20.86 -17.57 2.91
C ARG A 126 -21.25 -16.66 1.76
N PHE A 127 -21.69 -15.44 2.04
CA PHE A 127 -21.93 -14.43 1.02
C PHE A 127 -21.82 -13.04 1.64
N PHE A 128 -21.60 -12.03 0.80
CA PHE A 128 -21.66 -10.63 1.19
C PHE A 128 -23.00 -10.04 0.74
N ASN A 129 -23.78 -9.45 1.65
CA ASN A 129 -25.01 -8.77 1.28
C ASN A 129 -24.68 -7.35 0.80
N ALA A 130 -24.95 -7.05 -0.48
CA ALA A 130 -24.47 -5.83 -1.12
C ALA A 130 -24.88 -4.54 -0.39
N SER A 131 -23.95 -3.60 -0.28
CA SER A 131 -24.18 -2.25 0.26
C SER A 131 -24.93 -1.37 -0.73
N ILE A 132 -25.12 -0.10 -0.37
CA ILE A 132 -25.52 0.93 -1.34
C ILE A 132 -24.44 0.99 -2.42
N PRO A 133 -24.79 0.89 -3.72
CA PRO A 133 -23.85 1.22 -4.78
C PRO A 133 -23.47 2.69 -4.62
N VAL A 134 -22.19 2.96 -4.39
CA VAL A 134 -21.66 4.31 -4.52
C VAL A 134 -21.45 4.52 -6.01
N GLU A 135 -22.28 5.37 -6.63
CA GLU A 135 -21.93 5.89 -7.96
C GLU A 135 -20.74 6.82 -7.78
N SER A 136 -19.63 6.44 -8.38
CA SER A 136 -18.39 7.22 -8.44
C SER A 136 -18.22 7.71 -9.87
N HIS A 137 -17.96 9.00 -10.07
CA HIS A 137 -17.70 9.56 -11.39
C HIS A 137 -16.24 9.97 -11.53
N VAL A 138 -15.73 9.88 -12.76
CA VAL A 138 -14.44 10.49 -13.10
C VAL A 138 -14.59 12.02 -13.02
N PRO A 139 -13.60 12.76 -12.49
CA PRO A 139 -13.63 14.21 -12.51
C PRO A 139 -13.80 14.76 -13.93
N ASP A 140 -14.47 15.90 -14.05
CA ASP A 140 -14.51 16.62 -15.32
C ASP A 140 -13.09 17.02 -15.73
N GLN A 141 -12.87 17.19 -17.03
CA GLN A 141 -11.59 17.69 -17.54
C GLN A 141 -11.33 19.09 -16.98
N ALA A 142 -10.22 19.26 -16.26
CA ALA A 142 -9.83 20.57 -15.76
C ALA A 142 -9.57 21.57 -16.90
N VAL A 143 -10.00 22.81 -16.70
CA VAL A 143 -9.86 23.89 -17.68
C VAL A 143 -8.75 24.83 -17.25
N ILE A 144 -7.75 24.99 -18.10
CA ILE A 144 -6.62 25.91 -17.85
C ILE A 144 -7.11 27.36 -17.93
N VAL A 145 -6.81 28.16 -16.89
CA VAL A 145 -7.19 29.57 -16.78
C VAL A 145 -6.00 30.48 -17.01
N SER A 146 -4.87 30.21 -16.33
CA SER A 146 -3.67 31.03 -16.39
C SER A 146 -2.41 30.18 -16.26
N PRO A 147 -1.30 30.51 -16.94
CA PRO A 147 -1.20 31.48 -18.03
C PRO A 147 -2.08 31.11 -19.22
N VAL A 148 -2.52 32.14 -19.97
CA VAL A 148 -3.27 31.93 -21.21
C VAL A 148 -2.39 31.12 -22.18
N ALA A 149 -2.98 30.15 -22.88
CA ALA A 149 -2.27 29.31 -23.82
C ALA A 149 -1.51 30.14 -24.87
N ASP A 150 -0.27 29.73 -25.14
CA ASP A 150 0.70 30.34 -26.06
C ASP A 150 1.06 31.80 -25.75
N SER A 151 0.78 32.27 -24.53
CA SER A 151 1.10 33.64 -24.12
C SER A 151 2.60 33.85 -23.81
N ILE A 152 3.00 35.12 -23.89
CA ILE A 152 4.29 35.58 -23.37
C ILE A 152 4.05 36.27 -22.03
N VAL A 153 4.67 35.74 -20.99
CA VAL A 153 4.58 36.23 -19.61
C VAL A 153 5.75 37.17 -19.34
N ASN A 154 5.44 38.42 -19.00
CA ASN A 154 6.41 39.52 -18.84
C ASN A 154 6.74 39.84 -17.37
N SER A 155 6.24 39.05 -16.43
CA SER A 155 6.42 39.28 -15.00
C SER A 155 6.31 37.97 -14.24
N CYS A 156 6.98 37.93 -13.10
CA CYS A 156 6.99 36.77 -12.23
C CYS A 156 6.79 37.17 -10.75
N PRO A 157 6.38 36.24 -9.86
CA PRO A 157 6.19 34.79 -10.08
C PRO A 157 5.00 34.47 -10.99
N VAL A 158 5.04 33.30 -11.62
CA VAL A 158 3.92 32.79 -12.43
C VAL A 158 3.08 31.86 -11.56
N ILE A 159 1.76 32.09 -11.55
CA ILE A 159 0.79 31.20 -10.91
C ILE A 159 0.06 30.45 -12.03
N LEU A 160 0.16 29.13 -12.00
CA LEU A 160 -0.66 28.24 -12.81
C LEU A 160 -2.03 28.14 -12.15
N GLU A 161 -3.09 28.46 -12.88
CA GLU A 161 -4.47 28.44 -12.38
C GLU A 161 -5.35 27.64 -13.35
N TRP A 162 -6.27 26.87 -12.78
CA TRP A 162 -7.26 26.08 -13.52
C TRP A 162 -8.59 26.07 -12.79
N THR A 163 -9.62 25.53 -13.43
CA THR A 163 -10.87 25.15 -12.75
C THR A 163 -11.10 23.67 -12.92
N SER A 164 -11.56 23.01 -11.86
CA SER A 164 -11.96 21.60 -11.85
C SER A 164 -13.35 21.46 -11.25
N SER A 165 -14.07 20.44 -11.69
CA SER A 165 -15.36 20.04 -11.15
C SER A 165 -15.48 18.54 -11.19
N ASP A 166 -16.30 18.02 -10.29
CA ASP A 166 -16.71 16.64 -10.29
C ASP A 166 -18.21 16.60 -9.95
N LYS A 167 -18.92 15.61 -10.48
CA LYS A 167 -20.38 15.51 -10.32
C LYS A 167 -20.77 15.20 -8.87
N ASP A 168 -19.93 14.47 -8.17
CA ASP A 168 -20.04 13.97 -6.80
C ASP A 168 -19.53 15.05 -5.82
N ASN A 169 -18.72 15.98 -6.33
CA ASN A 169 -17.99 17.02 -5.60
C ASN A 169 -17.00 16.46 -4.59
N ASP A 170 -16.27 15.41 -4.96
CA ASP A 170 -15.35 14.69 -4.09
C ASP A 170 -13.89 14.73 -4.57
N ILE A 171 -13.52 15.72 -5.39
CA ILE A 171 -12.12 15.97 -5.80
C ILE A 171 -11.21 16.00 -4.57
N LYS A 172 -10.16 15.19 -4.62
CA LYS A 172 -9.18 15.05 -3.55
C LYS A 172 -7.99 15.99 -3.75
N LEU A 173 -7.36 15.94 -4.92
CA LEU A 173 -6.16 16.73 -5.24
C LEU A 173 -5.91 16.85 -6.75
N HIS A 174 -4.92 17.65 -7.09
CA HIS A 174 -4.41 17.86 -8.44
C HIS A 174 -2.92 17.55 -8.50
N ASP A 175 -2.48 16.78 -9.49
CA ASP A 175 -1.06 16.68 -9.87
C ASP A 175 -0.77 17.66 -11.01
N VAL A 176 0.30 18.44 -10.87
CA VAL A 176 0.73 19.41 -11.89
C VAL A 176 1.91 18.83 -12.66
N ILE A 177 1.77 18.71 -13.97
CA ILE A 177 2.80 18.20 -14.88
C ILE A 177 3.34 19.36 -15.69
N LEU A 178 4.66 19.54 -15.72
CA LEU A 178 5.31 20.64 -16.42
C LEU A 178 6.69 20.24 -16.93
N ASP A 179 6.97 20.59 -18.19
CA ASP A 179 8.21 20.26 -18.87
C ASP A 179 8.62 21.35 -19.88
N LEU A 180 9.84 21.29 -20.38
CA LEU A 180 10.30 22.09 -21.51
C LEU A 180 10.04 21.39 -22.85
N ASP A 181 9.76 20.07 -22.83
CA ASP A 181 9.44 19.26 -23.99
C ASP A 181 7.93 18.97 -24.09
N TYR A 182 7.42 18.84 -25.31
CA TYR A 182 6.04 18.43 -25.57
C TYR A 182 5.97 16.95 -26.00
N PRO A 183 5.09 16.13 -25.39
CA PRO A 183 4.20 16.44 -24.27
C PRO A 183 4.94 16.43 -22.92
N PRO A 184 4.45 17.18 -21.92
CA PRO A 184 5.08 17.21 -20.61
C PRO A 184 4.83 15.90 -19.86
N THR A 185 5.86 15.38 -19.18
CA THR A 185 5.77 14.10 -18.45
C THR A 185 6.17 14.20 -16.98
N LYS A 186 6.85 15.26 -16.59
CA LYS A 186 7.35 15.44 -15.22
C LYS A 186 6.29 16.03 -14.31
N ILE A 187 5.87 15.28 -13.29
CA ILE A 187 5.08 15.83 -12.18
C ILE A 187 5.99 16.73 -11.35
N ILE A 188 5.58 17.98 -11.15
CA ILE A 188 6.33 18.99 -10.39
C ILE A 188 5.74 19.25 -9.00
N GLY A 189 4.58 18.68 -8.69
CA GLY A 189 3.96 18.78 -7.38
C GLY A 189 2.48 18.44 -7.41
N SER A 190 1.88 18.38 -6.22
CA SER A 190 0.45 18.14 -6.04
C SER A 190 -0.15 19.19 -5.10
N THR A 191 -1.44 19.50 -5.28
CA THR A 191 -2.13 20.52 -4.47
C THR A 191 -3.62 20.22 -4.34
N THR A 192 -4.23 20.61 -3.23
CA THR A 192 -5.70 20.59 -3.04
C THR A 192 -6.36 21.85 -3.60
N GLU A 193 -5.59 22.89 -3.87
CA GLU A 193 -6.06 24.15 -4.44
C GLU A 193 -6.15 24.08 -5.97
N ASN A 194 -6.86 25.03 -6.57
CA ASN A 194 -6.96 25.20 -8.03
C ASN A 194 -5.86 26.11 -8.61
N ASN A 195 -4.73 26.18 -7.92
CA ASN A 195 -3.56 26.92 -8.35
C ASN A 195 -2.26 26.28 -7.84
N PHE A 196 -1.18 26.54 -8.57
CA PHE A 196 0.17 26.08 -8.24
C PHE A 196 1.20 27.11 -8.71
N GLN A 197 2.17 27.44 -7.88
CA GLN A 197 3.25 28.37 -8.23
C GLN A 197 4.54 27.57 -8.50
N PRO A 198 4.88 27.27 -9.77
CA PRO A 198 6.10 26.53 -10.11
C PRO A 198 7.34 27.43 -10.04
N ASN A 199 8.49 26.77 -9.94
CA ASN A 199 9.80 27.38 -10.13
C ASN A 199 10.17 27.40 -11.63
N LEU A 200 10.44 28.58 -12.21
CA LEU A 200 10.66 28.75 -13.64
C LEU A 200 11.93 29.54 -13.96
N LEU A 201 12.43 29.36 -15.18
CA LEU A 201 13.55 30.08 -15.76
C LEU A 201 13.05 31.01 -16.87
N SER A 202 13.67 32.18 -17.01
CA SER A 202 13.36 33.08 -18.12
C SER A 202 13.88 32.54 -19.46
N ASP A 203 13.34 33.08 -20.56
CA ASP A 203 13.59 32.63 -21.94
C ASP A 203 13.39 31.11 -22.15
N LYS A 204 12.41 30.54 -21.44
CA LYS A 204 11.95 29.16 -21.63
C LYS A 204 10.49 29.13 -22.05
N THR A 205 10.16 28.12 -22.84
CA THR A 205 8.79 27.74 -23.17
C THR A 205 8.45 26.51 -22.34
N TYR A 206 7.36 26.59 -21.59
CA TYR A 206 6.88 25.54 -20.74
C TYR A 206 5.62 24.93 -21.32
N TYR A 207 5.54 23.61 -21.30
CA TYR A 207 4.35 22.83 -21.58
C TYR A 207 3.85 22.26 -20.26
N TRP A 208 2.56 22.37 -19.99
CA TRP A 208 2.01 21.90 -18.72
C TRP A 208 0.57 21.44 -18.85
N GLN A 209 0.16 20.59 -17.91
CA GLN A 209 -1.21 20.10 -17.77
C GLN A 209 -1.48 19.78 -16.29
N VAL A 210 -2.75 19.55 -15.97
CA VAL A 210 -3.20 19.18 -14.63
C VAL A 210 -3.91 17.84 -14.69
N ILE A 211 -3.60 16.94 -13.76
CA ILE A 211 -4.38 15.73 -13.52
C ILE A 211 -5.22 15.94 -12.27
N THR A 212 -6.55 15.94 -12.40
CA THR A 212 -7.50 15.99 -11.27
C THR A 212 -7.76 14.57 -10.79
N ILE A 213 -7.74 14.37 -9.46
CA ILE A 213 -7.91 13.07 -8.81
C ILE A 213 -8.99 13.18 -7.73
N ASP A 214 -9.98 12.28 -7.75
CA ASP A 214 -11.04 12.19 -6.72
C ASP A 214 -10.64 11.31 -5.51
N ASN A 215 -11.57 11.09 -4.59
CA ASN A 215 -11.33 10.28 -3.40
C ASN A 215 -11.27 8.77 -3.67
N ASP A 216 -11.91 8.30 -4.75
CA ASP A 216 -11.88 6.91 -5.19
C ASP A 216 -10.65 6.59 -6.08
N GLY A 217 -9.89 7.63 -6.44
CA GLY A 217 -8.67 7.55 -7.23
C GLY A 217 -8.89 7.61 -8.73
N ASN A 218 -10.09 7.95 -9.21
CA ASN A 218 -10.31 8.21 -10.62
C ASN A 218 -9.62 9.51 -11.03
N LYS A 219 -9.24 9.60 -12.31
CA LYS A 219 -8.39 10.67 -12.83
C LYS A 219 -8.91 11.23 -14.14
N SER A 220 -8.79 12.55 -14.31
CA SER A 220 -8.97 13.24 -15.58
C SER A 220 -7.77 14.16 -15.84
N SER A 221 -7.44 14.42 -17.10
CA SER A 221 -6.32 15.30 -17.48
C SER A 221 -6.84 16.49 -18.27
N SER A 222 -6.37 17.69 -17.93
CA SER A 222 -6.62 18.89 -18.73
C SER A 222 -6.03 18.75 -20.14
N GLU A 223 -6.38 19.69 -21.02
CA GLU A 223 -5.58 19.93 -22.22
C GLU A 223 -4.15 20.37 -21.83
N ILE A 224 -3.18 20.09 -22.70
CA ILE A 224 -1.81 20.60 -22.54
C ILE A 224 -1.80 22.07 -22.98
N SER A 225 -1.35 22.95 -22.10
CA SER A 225 -1.16 24.38 -22.36
C SER A 225 0.32 24.73 -22.42
N SER A 226 0.65 25.81 -23.13
CA SER A 226 2.01 26.35 -23.22
C SER A 226 2.06 27.82 -22.87
N PHE A 227 3.20 28.28 -22.36
CA PHE A 227 3.51 29.69 -22.24
C PHE A 227 5.03 29.91 -22.32
N LYS A 228 5.44 31.11 -22.72
CA LYS A 228 6.84 31.52 -22.74
C LYS A 228 7.10 32.62 -21.72
N ILE A 229 8.19 32.52 -20.97
CA ILE A 229 8.69 33.64 -20.17
C ILE A 229 9.49 34.60 -21.06
N ASP A 230 9.17 35.89 -21.01
CA ASP A 230 9.90 36.91 -21.78
C ASP A 230 11.39 36.94 -21.38
N PRO A 231 12.34 37.00 -22.33
CA PRO A 231 13.77 37.00 -22.04
C PRO A 231 14.25 38.19 -21.20
N SER A 232 13.50 39.29 -21.16
CA SER A 232 13.82 40.47 -20.36
C SER A 232 13.44 40.33 -18.88
N VAL A 233 12.68 39.29 -18.53
CA VAL A 233 12.38 38.97 -17.14
C VAL A 233 13.62 38.38 -16.49
N GLU A 234 14.08 39.01 -15.40
CA GLU A 234 15.19 38.50 -14.60
C GLU A 234 14.84 37.10 -14.09
N SER A 235 15.65 36.08 -14.42
CA SER A 235 15.35 34.70 -14.05
C SER A 235 15.04 34.61 -12.57
N SER A 236 15.82 35.28 -11.70
CA SER A 236 15.67 35.32 -10.24
C SER A 236 14.28 35.74 -9.72
N SER A 237 13.47 36.40 -10.55
CA SER A 237 12.11 36.82 -10.21
C SER A 237 11.05 35.75 -10.49
N CYS A 238 11.34 34.76 -11.36
CA CYS A 238 10.47 33.64 -11.75
C CYS A 238 10.52 32.44 -10.83
N SER A 239 10.94 32.67 -9.59
CA SER A 239 11.30 31.63 -8.64
C SER A 239 12.19 30.57 -9.29
N PRO A 240 13.40 30.88 -9.76
CA PRO A 240 14.39 29.85 -9.81
C PRO A 240 14.92 29.74 -8.39
N GLY A 241 14.70 28.59 -7.75
CA GLY A 241 15.58 28.18 -6.66
C GLY A 241 17.07 28.13 -7.09
N VAL A 242 17.38 28.37 -8.37
CA VAL A 242 18.71 28.25 -8.93
C VAL A 242 18.97 29.35 -9.97
N SER A 243 19.66 30.42 -9.57
CA SER A 243 20.61 31.03 -10.50
C SER A 243 21.45 29.90 -11.07
N SER A 244 21.57 29.77 -12.39
CA SER A 244 22.43 28.78 -13.07
C SER A 244 23.92 28.82 -12.64
N SER A 245 24.30 29.72 -11.72
CA SER A 245 25.58 29.75 -11.03
C SER A 245 25.60 29.06 -9.65
N THR A 246 24.47 28.58 -9.13
CA THR A 246 24.39 28.00 -7.79
C THR A 246 23.20 27.02 -7.68
N ILE A 247 23.31 25.83 -8.29
CA ILE A 247 22.66 24.64 -7.72
C ILE A 247 23.36 24.46 -6.37
N LYS A 248 22.79 25.05 -5.32
CA LYS A 248 23.38 24.96 -4.00
C LYS A 248 22.85 23.67 -3.38
N ASP A 249 23.72 22.68 -3.32
CA ASP A 249 23.48 21.56 -2.43
C ASP A 249 23.33 22.08 -1.00
N LEU A 250 22.20 21.75 -0.37
CA LEU A 250 21.91 22.16 0.99
C LEU A 250 22.64 21.26 2.00
N VAL A 251 23.05 20.07 1.57
CA VAL A 251 23.94 19.21 2.33
C VAL A 251 25.34 19.80 2.27
N LYS A 252 25.92 20.10 3.44
CA LYS A 252 27.32 20.47 3.56
C LYS A 252 28.17 19.21 3.63
N ASP A 253 29.26 19.20 2.87
CA ASP A 253 30.15 18.04 2.72
C ASP A 253 29.40 16.76 2.31
N GLY A 254 28.56 16.85 1.28
CA GLY A 254 27.92 15.69 0.67
C GLY A 254 28.92 14.67 0.10
N SER A 255 30.08 15.17 -0.34
CA SER A 255 31.23 14.40 -0.83
C SER A 255 31.98 13.62 0.25
N MET A 256 31.69 13.85 1.53
CA MET A 256 32.37 13.17 2.65
C MET A 256 33.90 13.30 2.63
N ASP A 257 34.41 14.46 2.22
CA ASP A 257 35.84 14.75 2.16
C ASP A 257 36.31 15.66 3.31
N ASN A 258 35.38 16.25 4.08
CA ASN A 258 35.67 17.22 5.12
C ASN A 258 34.93 16.99 6.47
N LYS A 259 35.71 16.64 7.49
CA LYS A 259 35.25 16.12 8.80
C LYS A 259 34.42 17.05 9.69
N GLY A 260 34.03 18.25 9.24
CA GLY A 260 33.48 19.31 10.09
C GLY A 260 31.96 19.48 10.07
N ASP A 261 31.27 19.04 9.02
CA ASP A 261 29.88 19.43 8.76
C ASP A 261 28.83 18.39 9.19
N TRP A 262 29.27 17.15 9.45
CA TRP A 262 28.42 16.07 9.92
C TRP A 262 28.62 15.81 11.41
N LYS A 263 27.51 15.53 12.11
CA LYS A 263 27.50 15.19 13.53
C LYS A 263 27.25 13.70 13.70
N TYR A 264 28.00 13.07 14.60
CA TYR A 264 27.84 11.66 14.94
C TYR A 264 27.30 11.49 16.35
N ARG A 265 26.36 10.56 16.53
CA ARG A 265 25.93 10.07 17.84
C ARG A 265 25.86 8.55 17.84
N GLN A 266 26.53 7.94 18.82
CA GLN A 266 26.26 6.55 19.21
C GLN A 266 24.90 6.51 19.93
N LEU A 267 23.97 5.67 19.46
CA LEU A 267 22.61 5.60 20.00
C LEU A 267 22.50 4.56 21.12
N TRP A 268 22.97 3.34 20.89
CA TRP A 268 23.05 2.31 21.94
C TRP A 268 24.34 2.50 22.75
N THR A 269 24.22 2.86 24.03
CA THR A 269 25.37 3.27 24.85
C THR A 269 25.85 2.21 25.85
N GLN A 270 25.39 0.96 25.77
CA GLN A 270 25.99 -0.11 26.59
C GLN A 270 27.40 -0.40 26.06
N SER A 271 28.26 -0.94 26.93
CA SER A 271 29.71 -1.07 26.69
C SER A 271 30.09 -1.95 25.50
N ASP A 272 29.14 -2.67 24.91
CA ASP A 272 29.29 -3.62 23.82
C ASP A 272 28.50 -3.23 22.57
N ASN A 273 28.24 -1.93 22.36
CA ASN A 273 27.44 -1.44 21.23
C ASN A 273 28.14 -0.59 20.16
N GLU A 274 29.45 -0.49 20.23
CA GLU A 274 30.24 0.45 19.42
C GLU A 274 30.11 0.20 17.90
N VAL A 275 29.94 1.30 17.15
CA VAL A 275 30.18 1.33 15.70
C VAL A 275 31.53 2.00 15.46
N ASN A 276 32.45 1.32 14.77
CA ASN A 276 33.66 1.97 14.28
C ASN A 276 33.28 2.83 13.07
N HIS A 277 33.60 4.12 13.07
CA HIS A 277 33.13 5.04 12.05
C HIS A 277 34.18 6.06 11.64
N GLY A 278 33.97 6.68 10.48
CA GLY A 278 34.67 7.89 10.10
C GLY A 278 34.92 8.04 8.60
N PHE A 279 35.37 9.23 8.24
CA PHE A 279 35.74 9.62 6.88
C PHE A 279 36.98 8.85 6.40
N VAL A 280 36.87 8.17 5.25
CA VAL A 280 37.93 7.40 4.59
C VAL A 280 37.80 7.58 3.08
N ASP A 281 38.84 8.13 2.45
CA ASP A 281 38.99 8.22 0.99
C ASP A 281 37.80 8.84 0.22
N GLY A 282 37.15 9.85 0.81
CA GLY A 282 35.98 10.52 0.20
C GLY A 282 34.65 9.82 0.47
N GLU A 283 34.61 8.88 1.40
CA GLU A 283 33.39 8.23 1.89
C GLU A 283 33.31 8.37 3.41
N TYR A 284 32.10 8.34 3.97
CA TYR A 284 31.92 8.07 5.39
C TYR A 284 31.61 6.59 5.60
N ALA A 285 32.38 5.95 6.47
CA ALA A 285 32.26 4.52 6.71
C ALA A 285 31.63 4.22 8.07
N PHE A 286 30.69 3.28 8.11
CA PHE A 286 30.26 2.54 9.29
C PHE A 286 30.86 1.12 9.22
N ARG A 287 31.55 0.68 10.27
CA ARG A 287 32.26 -0.60 10.35
C ARG A 287 31.95 -1.32 11.65
N SER A 288 31.85 -2.65 11.57
CA SER A 288 31.69 -3.48 12.75
C SER A 288 32.95 -3.44 13.61
N VAL A 289 32.76 -3.61 14.92
CA VAL A 289 33.84 -3.79 15.90
C VAL A 289 33.92 -5.26 16.27
N ASP A 290 35.13 -5.81 16.30
CA ASP A 290 35.35 -7.21 16.67
C ASP A 290 34.79 -7.50 18.07
N GLY A 291 33.85 -8.45 18.14
CA GLY A 291 33.20 -8.87 19.38
C GLY A 291 31.94 -8.08 19.75
N VAL A 292 31.56 -7.04 18.99
CA VAL A 292 30.30 -6.30 19.16
C VAL A 292 29.19 -6.99 18.38
N ARG A 293 28.12 -7.42 19.08
CA ARG A 293 26.97 -8.13 18.48
C ARG A 293 25.80 -7.23 18.11
N TYR A 294 25.68 -6.09 18.77
CA TYR A 294 24.56 -5.17 18.62
C TYR A 294 25.14 -3.79 18.44
N SER A 295 24.79 -3.05 17.40
CA SER A 295 25.31 -1.71 17.23
C SER A 295 24.25 -0.79 16.62
N ASN A 296 24.30 0.49 16.95
CA ASN A 296 23.39 1.47 16.38
C ASN A 296 23.97 2.87 16.55
N ALA A 297 24.14 3.58 15.44
CA ALA A 297 24.66 4.94 15.43
C ALA A 297 24.00 5.76 14.33
N ILE A 298 24.08 7.08 14.47
CA ILE A 298 23.51 8.02 13.51
C ILE A 298 24.52 9.10 13.16
N LEU A 299 24.67 9.35 11.86
CA LEU A 299 25.32 10.51 11.28
C LEU A 299 24.23 11.47 10.83
N TRP A 300 24.34 12.76 11.14
CA TRP A 300 23.27 13.70 10.82
C TRP A 300 23.75 15.12 10.56
N GLN A 301 22.89 15.88 9.89
CA GLN A 301 23.04 17.30 9.65
C GLN A 301 21.67 18.00 9.77
N GLU A 302 21.70 19.25 10.23
CA GLU A 302 20.53 20.13 10.20
C GLU A 302 20.59 21.00 8.94
N ILE A 303 19.54 20.93 8.13
CA ILE A 303 19.47 21.55 6.80
C ILE A 303 18.34 22.58 6.80
N ASN A 304 18.62 23.77 6.26
CA ASN A 304 17.59 24.79 6.09
C ASN A 304 16.80 24.49 4.82
N VAL A 305 15.49 24.33 4.95
CA VAL A 305 14.57 24.04 3.85
C VAL A 305 13.35 24.94 3.94
N GLU A 306 12.62 25.06 2.85
CA GLU A 306 11.39 25.84 2.73
C GLU A 306 10.23 24.88 2.55
N SER A 307 9.14 25.11 3.28
CA SER A 307 7.95 24.29 3.14
C SER A 307 7.30 24.51 1.77
N GLY A 308 6.83 23.43 1.14
CA GLY A 308 6.21 23.45 -0.17
C GLY A 308 7.20 23.49 -1.34
N VAL A 309 8.51 23.54 -1.07
CA VAL A 309 9.55 23.41 -2.11
C VAL A 309 9.83 21.93 -2.38
N VAL A 310 10.00 21.59 -3.66
CA VAL A 310 10.44 20.26 -4.09
C VAL A 310 11.95 20.17 -3.98
N TYR A 311 12.43 19.09 -3.38
CA TYR A 311 13.85 18.79 -3.28
C TYR A 311 14.18 17.45 -3.94
N SER A 312 15.34 17.38 -4.58
CA SER A 312 16.01 16.15 -5.00
C SER A 312 16.95 15.66 -3.91
N PHE A 313 16.66 14.51 -3.32
CA PHE A 313 17.60 13.78 -2.48
C PHE A 313 18.39 12.75 -3.29
N LYS A 314 19.70 12.71 -3.11
CA LYS A 314 20.57 11.64 -3.63
C LYS A 314 21.57 11.22 -2.57
N MET A 315 21.97 9.96 -2.65
CA MET A 315 23.04 9.39 -1.85
C MET A 315 23.56 8.14 -2.56
N ASN A 316 24.88 7.98 -2.58
CA ASN A 316 25.52 6.74 -3.00
C ASN A 316 25.86 5.89 -1.78
N VAL A 317 25.75 4.57 -1.95
CA VAL A 317 26.03 3.59 -0.91
C VAL A 317 26.83 2.43 -1.48
N ARG A 318 27.79 1.93 -0.71
CA ARG A 318 28.64 0.81 -1.11
C ARG A 318 28.94 -0.14 0.03
N SER A 319 28.96 -1.44 -0.26
CA SER A 319 29.43 -2.48 0.65
C SER A 319 29.78 -3.76 -0.11
N GLY A 320 30.65 -4.60 0.48
CA GLY A 320 30.89 -5.97 0.06
C GLY A 320 29.75 -6.94 0.41
N GLY A 321 28.67 -6.43 1.03
CA GLY A 321 27.54 -7.20 1.53
C GLY A 321 27.53 -7.20 3.06
N THR A 322 26.33 -7.21 3.63
CA THR A 322 26.12 -7.10 5.07
C THR A 322 25.26 -8.27 5.58
N SER A 323 25.24 -8.48 6.89
CA SER A 323 24.42 -9.52 7.53
C SER A 323 23.72 -8.94 8.76
N ASN A 324 22.43 -9.27 8.94
CA ASN A 324 21.54 -8.73 9.99
C ASN A 324 21.81 -7.25 10.35
N SER A 325 21.94 -6.41 9.34
CA SER A 325 22.32 -5.00 9.45
C SER A 325 21.33 -4.12 8.69
N TRP A 326 21.30 -2.85 9.06
CA TRP A 326 20.49 -1.80 8.42
C TRP A 326 21.31 -0.54 8.19
N LEU A 327 20.95 0.18 7.12
CA LEU A 327 21.25 1.57 6.84
C LEU A 327 19.90 2.25 6.54
N GLU A 328 19.56 3.31 7.25
CA GLU A 328 18.25 3.96 7.19
C GLU A 328 18.43 5.48 7.07
N VAL A 329 17.70 6.12 6.15
CA VAL A 329 17.66 7.57 5.97
C VAL A 329 16.40 8.14 6.63
N TYR A 330 16.54 9.28 7.29
CA TYR A 330 15.49 9.99 8.01
C TYR A 330 15.42 11.46 7.61
N PHE A 331 14.21 11.99 7.57
CA PHE A 331 13.92 13.44 7.56
C PHE A 331 13.04 13.76 8.78
N GLY A 332 13.63 14.34 9.81
CA GLY A 332 12.93 14.62 11.08
C GLY A 332 13.02 16.07 11.54
N SER A 333 12.24 16.42 12.57
CA SER A 333 12.24 17.70 13.26
C SER A 333 12.81 17.61 14.69
N GLN A 334 12.98 16.42 15.24
CA GLN A 334 13.49 16.21 16.60
C GLN A 334 15.01 16.27 16.65
N ASP A 335 15.55 16.94 17.67
CA ASP A 335 16.99 16.97 17.94
C ASP A 335 17.50 15.55 18.25
N VAL A 336 18.46 15.11 17.43
CA VAL A 336 19.11 13.80 17.56
C VAL A 336 19.74 13.59 18.93
N ASN A 337 20.07 14.64 19.69
CA ASN A 337 20.66 14.54 21.04
C ASN A 337 19.63 14.40 22.17
N ASN A 338 18.37 14.80 21.96
CA ASN A 338 17.36 14.84 23.02
C ASN A 338 16.40 13.65 23.02
N GLY A 339 16.63 12.67 22.12
CA GLY A 339 15.83 11.45 21.98
C GLY A 339 16.33 10.24 22.78
N SER A 340 15.50 9.20 22.79
CA SER A 340 15.82 7.82 23.21
C SER A 340 17.07 7.28 22.51
N ASP A 341 17.57 6.13 22.97
CA ASP A 341 18.64 5.36 22.32
C ASP A 341 18.23 4.79 20.93
N GLU A 342 17.13 5.27 20.37
CA GLU A 342 16.59 4.94 19.07
C GLU A 342 16.04 6.24 18.46
N TYR A 343 16.59 6.65 17.31
CA TYR A 343 16.08 7.78 16.53
C TYR A 343 15.11 7.25 15.47
N THR A 344 13.87 7.72 15.52
CA THR A 344 12.76 7.26 14.67
C THR A 344 11.91 8.41 14.12
N ASP A 345 12.27 9.66 14.43
CA ASP A 345 11.48 10.82 14.05
C ASP A 345 11.40 10.99 12.54
N GLY A 346 10.21 11.37 12.05
CA GLY A 346 9.89 11.45 10.63
C GLY A 346 9.72 10.10 9.92
N GLY A 347 9.99 8.98 10.58
CA GLY A 347 9.93 7.66 9.95
C GLY A 347 11.08 7.40 8.96
N VAL A 348 11.28 6.13 8.63
CA VAL A 348 12.31 5.73 7.66
C VAL A 348 11.88 6.20 6.26
N GLN A 349 12.79 6.86 5.56
CA GLN A 349 12.54 7.39 4.21
C GLN A 349 12.99 6.43 3.13
N ILE A 350 14.17 5.83 3.33
CA ILE A 350 14.69 4.77 2.48
C ILE A 350 15.68 3.95 3.29
N PHE A 351 15.79 2.67 3.00
CA PHE A 351 16.67 1.78 3.75
C PHE A 351 17.38 0.75 2.87
N VAL A 352 18.53 0.30 3.36
CA VAL A 352 19.23 -0.90 2.90
C VAL A 352 19.37 -1.83 4.08
N LYS A 353 18.76 -3.00 4.00
CA LYS A 353 18.71 -3.99 5.07
C LYS A 353 19.15 -5.36 4.56
N SER A 354 19.68 -6.19 5.45
CA SER A 354 20.15 -7.54 5.12
C SER A 354 19.44 -8.62 5.92
N PHE A 355 18.15 -8.41 6.21
CA PHE A 355 17.27 -9.30 6.96
C PHE A 355 15.81 -9.05 6.58
N GLY A 356 14.90 -9.93 6.99
CA GLY A 356 13.47 -9.78 6.72
C GLY A 356 13.04 -10.32 5.35
N ASP A 357 11.76 -10.63 5.25
CA ASP A 357 11.15 -11.15 4.03
C ASP A 357 10.86 -9.97 3.08
N ASN A 358 11.68 -9.83 2.03
CA ASN A 358 11.65 -8.71 1.08
C ASN A 358 12.20 -7.36 1.60
N GLU A 359 13.00 -7.41 2.67
CA GLU A 359 13.79 -6.28 3.20
C GLU A 359 15.31 -6.60 3.21
N ASN A 360 15.78 -7.48 2.31
CA ASN A 360 17.12 -8.05 2.33
C ASN A 360 18.04 -7.59 1.17
N CYS A 361 17.83 -6.39 0.63
CA CYS A 361 18.63 -5.85 -0.49
C CYS A 361 20.13 -5.67 -0.20
N GLY A 362 20.54 -5.61 1.07
CA GLY A 362 21.93 -5.37 1.51
C GLY A 362 22.77 -6.62 1.76
N VAL A 363 22.24 -7.83 1.50
CA VAL A 363 22.96 -9.10 1.74
C VAL A 363 24.16 -9.27 0.81
N ASN A 364 24.00 -8.94 -0.47
CA ASN A 364 25.06 -9.05 -1.47
C ASN A 364 25.86 -7.75 -1.55
N SER A 365 27.00 -7.77 -2.23
CA SER A 365 27.74 -6.54 -2.53
C SER A 365 26.91 -5.57 -3.37
N TYR A 366 26.99 -4.28 -3.05
CA TYR A 366 26.31 -3.21 -3.75
C TYR A 366 27.22 -1.98 -3.85
N ASP A 367 27.01 -1.18 -4.90
CA ASP A 367 27.74 0.05 -5.19
C ASP A 367 26.88 0.92 -6.11
N GLY A 368 26.55 2.14 -5.69
CA GLY A 368 25.79 3.10 -6.49
C GLY A 368 24.68 3.79 -5.69
N SER A 369 23.70 4.34 -6.42
CA SER A 369 22.61 5.09 -5.80
C SER A 369 21.83 4.24 -4.80
N ILE A 370 21.50 4.79 -3.62
CA ILE A 370 20.65 4.10 -2.64
C ILE A 370 19.31 3.65 -3.25
N PHE A 371 18.75 4.41 -4.19
CA PHE A 371 17.52 4.06 -4.87
C PHE A 371 17.68 2.82 -5.75
N ASP A 372 18.83 2.68 -6.43
CA ASP A 372 19.12 1.50 -7.25
C ASP A 372 19.39 0.26 -6.40
N VAL A 373 20.07 0.42 -5.26
CA VAL A 373 20.32 -0.66 -4.31
C VAL A 373 19.02 -1.13 -3.65
N ALA A 374 18.14 -0.20 -3.27
CA ALA A 374 16.90 -0.50 -2.57
C ALA A 374 15.83 -1.17 -3.46
N LYS A 375 15.81 -0.87 -4.77
CA LYS A 375 14.81 -1.38 -5.76
C LYS A 375 14.51 -2.88 -5.64
N ASN A 376 15.51 -3.69 -5.30
CA ASN A 376 15.38 -5.15 -5.23
C ASN A 376 15.51 -5.65 -3.78
N GLY A 377 14.39 -5.67 -3.08
CA GLY A 377 14.28 -6.24 -1.74
C GLY A 377 14.43 -5.23 -0.61
N CYS A 378 14.26 -3.93 -0.85
CA CYS A 378 14.03 -2.92 0.19
C CYS A 378 13.12 -1.81 -0.38
N PRO A 379 11.79 -2.05 -0.48
CA PRO A 379 10.90 -1.04 -1.04
C PRO A 379 10.92 0.25 -0.21
N ILE A 380 10.71 1.39 -0.88
CA ILE A 380 10.50 2.67 -0.18
C ILE A 380 9.26 2.50 0.73
N PRO A 381 9.34 2.84 2.04
CA PRO A 381 8.20 2.79 2.95
C PRO A 381 7.00 3.58 2.44
N SER A 382 5.78 3.08 2.71
CA SER A 382 4.53 3.72 2.27
C SER A 382 4.33 5.13 2.84
N GLU A 383 4.92 5.37 4.00
CA GLU A 383 4.90 6.60 4.78
C GLU A 383 6.09 7.51 4.47
N SER A 384 6.98 7.12 3.56
CA SER A 384 8.09 7.98 3.16
C SER A 384 7.59 9.23 2.44
N LEU A 385 8.26 10.34 2.71
CA LEU A 385 8.13 11.59 1.97
C LEU A 385 8.87 11.54 0.61
N LEU A 386 9.77 10.55 0.41
CA LEU A 386 10.47 10.34 -0.84
C LEU A 386 9.62 9.54 -1.82
N ASN A 387 9.58 9.99 -3.07
CA ASN A 387 9.10 9.16 -4.17
C ASN A 387 10.23 8.31 -4.78
N GLN A 388 9.89 7.49 -5.78
CA GLN A 388 10.83 6.59 -6.46
C GLN A 388 11.94 7.31 -7.23
N ASP A 389 11.75 8.59 -7.55
CA ASP A 389 12.73 9.44 -8.25
C ASP A 389 13.60 10.25 -7.27
N GLY A 390 13.47 10.00 -5.97
CA GLY A 390 14.19 10.72 -4.91
C GLY A 390 13.72 12.15 -4.71
N LYS A 391 12.47 12.48 -5.08
CA LYS A 391 11.87 13.79 -4.80
C LYS A 391 11.15 13.79 -3.46
N VAL A 392 11.23 14.90 -2.75
CA VAL A 392 10.54 15.14 -1.47
C VAL A 392 10.02 16.58 -1.40
N VAL A 393 8.85 16.76 -0.78
CA VAL A 393 8.29 18.07 -0.42
C VAL A 393 8.06 18.07 1.09
N PHE A 394 8.61 19.07 1.78
CA PHE A 394 8.42 19.21 3.22
C PHE A 394 7.20 20.10 3.52
N SER A 395 6.29 19.61 4.35
CA SER A 395 5.21 20.39 4.96
C SER A 395 5.71 21.17 6.17
N THR A 396 4.96 22.17 6.63
CA THR A 396 5.32 22.92 7.85
C THR A 396 5.36 22.05 9.09
N SER A 397 4.63 20.93 9.12
CA SER A 397 4.66 19.95 10.21
C SER A 397 5.91 19.08 10.22
N ASP A 398 6.66 19.01 9.12
CA ASP A 398 7.89 18.20 9.04
C ASP A 398 9.10 18.95 9.59
N LEU A 399 8.99 20.28 9.75
CA LEU A 399 10.12 21.15 10.07
C LEU A 399 10.26 21.41 11.58
N THR A 400 11.48 21.70 12.00
CA THR A 400 11.73 22.30 13.32
C THR A 400 11.06 23.67 13.43
N ALA A 401 10.93 24.19 14.65
CA ALA A 401 10.45 25.54 14.89
C ALA A 401 11.30 26.65 14.21
N ASN A 402 12.53 26.33 13.77
CA ASN A 402 13.42 27.26 13.09
C ASN A 402 13.37 27.13 11.55
N GLY A 403 12.50 26.28 11.00
CA GLY A 403 12.42 26.04 9.55
C GLY A 403 13.56 25.17 9.02
N THR A 404 14.07 24.24 9.84
CA THR A 404 15.09 23.27 9.42
C THR A 404 14.52 21.85 9.40
N ILE A 405 15.22 20.96 8.71
CA ILE A 405 15.01 19.51 8.75
C ILE A 405 16.29 18.82 9.20
N ILE A 406 16.17 17.73 9.95
CA ILE A 406 17.25 16.82 10.30
C ILE A 406 17.35 15.77 9.21
N LEU A 407 18.44 15.77 8.44
CA LEU A 407 18.83 14.63 7.61
C LEU A 407 19.64 13.68 8.48
N GLY A 408 19.06 12.53 8.80
CA GLY A 408 19.69 11.48 9.61
C GLY A 408 20.01 10.24 8.79
N ILE A 409 21.19 9.68 8.98
CA ILE A 409 21.65 8.43 8.36
C ILE A 409 22.06 7.49 9.48
N LYS A 410 21.22 6.50 9.75
CA LYS A 410 21.37 5.57 10.86
C LYS A 410 21.87 4.23 10.34
N ALA A 411 22.88 3.67 11.00
CA ALA A 411 23.40 2.34 10.67
C ALA A 411 23.57 1.51 11.94
N GLY A 412 23.24 0.23 11.86
CA GLY A 412 23.28 -0.67 13.00
C GLY A 412 23.12 -2.13 12.62
N ASN A 413 23.41 -3.01 13.56
CA ASN A 413 23.26 -4.44 13.38
C ASN A 413 22.74 -5.14 14.64
N TYR A 414 22.14 -6.31 14.43
CA TYR A 414 21.72 -7.21 15.50
C TYR A 414 22.17 -8.63 15.17
N ASP A 415 23.16 -9.16 15.90
CA ASP A 415 23.77 -10.46 15.61
C ASP A 415 24.23 -10.58 14.14
N GLY A 416 24.92 -9.54 13.68
CA GLY A 416 25.24 -9.30 12.29
C GLY A 416 26.56 -8.55 12.13
N THR A 417 26.87 -8.19 10.89
CA THR A 417 28.07 -7.42 10.55
C THR A 417 27.81 -6.51 9.35
N PHE A 418 28.56 -5.41 9.29
CA PHE A 418 28.61 -4.52 8.13
C PHE A 418 29.51 -5.07 7.01
N GLY A 419 29.93 -6.34 7.09
CA GLY A 419 30.86 -6.95 6.14
C GLY A 419 32.16 -6.17 6.03
N SER A 420 32.46 -5.66 4.82
CA SER A 420 33.61 -4.79 4.57
C SER A 420 33.47 -3.37 5.14
N GLY A 421 32.29 -3.03 5.68
CA GLY A 421 31.83 -1.69 6.00
C GLY A 421 30.66 -1.28 5.09
N ILE A 422 29.83 -0.37 5.58
CA ILE A 422 28.84 0.39 4.81
C ILE A 422 29.43 1.78 4.58
N PHE A 423 29.61 2.14 3.32
CA PHE A 423 30.21 3.41 2.90
C PHE A 423 29.12 4.26 2.24
N ILE A 424 29.13 5.56 2.53
CA ILE A 424 28.21 6.55 1.98
C ILE A 424 28.98 7.77 1.47
N ASP A 425 28.51 8.34 0.37
CA ASP A 425 29.06 9.52 -0.29
C ASP A 425 28.01 10.14 -1.23
N ASP A 426 28.40 11.22 -1.91
CA ASP A 426 27.57 11.97 -2.87
C ASP A 426 26.16 12.31 -2.34
N ILE A 427 26.09 12.69 -1.05
CA ILE A 427 24.82 13.02 -0.40
C ILE A 427 24.42 14.42 -0.78
N SER A 428 23.25 14.58 -1.39
CA SER A 428 22.76 15.89 -1.79
C SER A 428 21.29 16.06 -1.50
N LEU A 429 20.92 17.30 -1.16
CA LEU A 429 19.54 17.76 -1.07
C LEU A 429 19.46 19.10 -1.80
N ILE A 430 18.93 19.06 -3.02
CA ILE A 430 18.95 20.19 -3.94
C ILE A 430 17.51 20.65 -4.18
N ALA A 431 17.23 21.95 -4.05
CA ALA A 431 15.94 22.51 -4.45
C ALA A 431 15.78 22.42 -5.98
N ASP A 432 14.63 21.89 -6.42
CA ASP A 432 14.29 21.70 -7.84
C ASP A 432 13.78 22.96 -8.55
#